data_AF-A0A0F9B2B9-F1
#
_entry.id   AF-A0A0F9B2B9-F1
#
_cell.length_a   1.000
_cell.length_b   1.000
_cell.length_c   1.000
_cell.angle_alpha   90.00
_cell.angle_beta   90.00
_cell.angle_gamma   90.00
#
_symmetry.space_group_name_H-M   'P 1'
#
loop_
_entity.id
_entity.type
_entity.pdbx_description
1 polymer ?
#
loop_
_entity_poly.entity_id
_entity_poly.type
_entity_poly.pdbx_seq_one_letter_code
_entity_poly.pdbx_strand_id
1 'polypeptide(L)'
;MINVKRKPCIYSGCKTQPYYNYPGKTVGIYCQKHALKDMINVYSKTCLYCSKIPSFNNAGEKYGIYCKEHADDGMIDVHSTKCKEPGCPHQASFAVVGTFTPTHCGEHKQNDMFNVRKKQCIFTGCNKTALFGTAKAQYCAEHKDVDMIDKQNPICLTKDCGVYASFGLTKPTHCNVHKLPAMKLLIGYNCQIAGCKKRASFNYGGLKAKYCGSDKKTGMINVCATRCIKKICNVIATYGYPGNQVQFCTTHHPEGTKLQPTKRCTIRNCNELALYGKRDAVHCEQHKTAEEFNLIERECSSCALLNVLDSNGVCKFCNPDAWKTIRLAKQKEIQALFKAEGLEFVSTDVTVNGGECGKERPDFLFEAAGHYVVVEVDEDQHKSRACECEQTRMVNISQSLGMPTVFLRYNPDRYTVSGKTVDTAKRCRHKTLINWLCKVWTLEPEELAEHGFLSV
;
A
#
# COMPACT_ATOMS: atom_id res chain seq x y z
N MET A 1 -18.85 41.98 32.17
CA MET A 1 -19.67 42.05 30.94
C MET A 1 -20.97 41.28 31.16
N ILE A 2 -22.11 41.96 31.18
CA ILE A 2 -23.43 41.32 31.26
C ILE A 2 -23.85 41.01 29.81
N ASN A 3 -24.08 39.75 29.49
CA ASN A 3 -24.46 39.30 28.16
C ASN A 3 -25.94 39.64 27.90
N VAL A 4 -26.20 40.70 27.14
CA VAL A 4 -27.51 41.37 26.98
C VAL A 4 -28.52 40.58 26.12
N LYS A 5 -28.21 39.36 25.66
CA LYS A 5 -29.08 38.58 24.75
C LYS A 5 -29.87 37.43 25.39
N ARG A 6 -29.71 37.12 26.69
CA ARG A 6 -30.39 35.97 27.32
C ARG A 6 -31.22 36.40 28.53
N LYS A 7 -32.49 35.98 28.57
CA LYS A 7 -33.35 36.15 29.74
C LYS A 7 -32.69 35.45 30.96
N PRO A 8 -32.73 36.07 32.15
CA PRO A 8 -32.19 35.46 33.36
C PRO A 8 -32.98 34.19 33.74
N CYS A 9 -32.43 33.41 34.67
CA CYS A 9 -33.09 32.24 35.26
C CYS A 9 -34.55 32.54 35.64
N ILE A 10 -35.47 31.63 35.32
CA ILE A 10 -36.92 31.80 35.55
C ILE A 10 -37.27 31.96 37.04
N TYR A 11 -36.44 31.43 37.94
CA TYR A 11 -36.64 31.59 39.38
C TYR A 11 -36.69 33.07 39.80
N SER A 12 -37.74 33.45 40.52
CA SER A 12 -38.01 34.84 40.91
C SER A 12 -36.81 35.48 41.63
N GLY A 13 -36.43 36.68 41.21
CA GLY A 13 -35.30 37.43 41.75
C GLY A 13 -33.91 36.91 41.33
N CYS A 14 -33.82 35.81 40.58
CA CYS A 14 -32.54 35.28 40.14
C CYS A 14 -32.00 35.99 38.90
N LYS A 15 -30.82 36.62 39.01
CA LYS A 15 -30.14 37.31 37.89
C LYS A 15 -29.09 36.44 37.18
N THR A 16 -28.93 35.19 37.60
CA THR A 16 -27.91 34.30 37.02
C THR A 16 -28.33 33.79 35.65
N GLN A 17 -27.35 33.55 34.78
CA GLN A 17 -27.59 33.04 33.43
C GLN A 17 -28.10 31.59 33.50
N PRO A 18 -29.21 31.26 32.80
CA PRO A 18 -29.73 29.91 32.79
C PRO A 18 -28.97 29.02 31.81
N TYR A 19 -28.56 27.84 32.29
CA TYR A 19 -27.86 26.82 31.51
C TYR A 19 -28.59 25.47 31.52
N TYR A 20 -29.57 25.30 32.38
CA TYR A 20 -30.25 24.03 32.63
C TYR A 20 -31.67 24.02 32.07
N ASN A 21 -32.05 22.90 31.46
CA ASN A 21 -33.42 22.60 31.02
C ASN A 21 -33.59 21.07 30.93
N TYR A 22 -34.80 20.60 30.66
CA TYR A 22 -35.05 19.18 30.41
C TYR A 22 -34.38 18.69 29.11
N PRO A 23 -34.00 17.40 29.04
CA PRO A 23 -33.51 16.74 27.83
C PRO A 23 -34.30 17.11 26.57
N GLY A 24 -33.59 17.35 25.46
CA GLY A 24 -34.19 17.73 24.17
C GLY A 24 -34.50 19.22 23.99
N LYS A 25 -34.43 20.05 25.04
CA LYS A 25 -34.54 21.51 24.90
C LYS A 25 -33.17 22.13 24.62
N THR A 26 -33.13 23.14 23.75
CA THR A 26 -31.88 23.79 23.29
C THR A 26 -31.56 25.10 24.03
N VAL A 27 -32.48 25.58 24.86
CA VAL A 27 -32.37 26.85 25.59
C VAL A 27 -32.47 26.58 27.09
N GLY A 28 -31.45 26.95 27.86
CA GLY A 28 -31.49 26.89 29.32
C GLY A 28 -32.53 27.84 29.91
N ILE A 29 -33.29 27.39 30.90
CA ILE A 29 -34.32 28.18 31.61
C ILE A 29 -34.03 28.34 33.11
N TYR A 30 -33.22 27.45 33.69
CA TYR A 30 -32.74 27.54 35.07
C TYR A 30 -31.22 27.65 35.14
N CYS A 31 -30.69 28.27 36.18
CA CYS A 31 -29.27 28.16 36.51
C CYS A 31 -29.00 26.86 37.26
N GLN A 32 -27.72 26.52 37.48
CA GLN A 32 -27.34 25.29 38.19
C GLN A 32 -27.98 25.19 39.59
N LYS A 33 -28.08 26.30 40.32
CA LYS A 33 -28.66 26.33 41.67
C LYS A 33 -30.18 26.11 41.70
N HIS A 34 -30.86 26.43 40.60
CA HIS A 34 -32.31 26.32 40.48
C HIS A 34 -32.73 25.21 39.50
N ALA A 35 -31.79 24.36 39.09
CA ALA A 35 -32.09 23.21 38.25
C ALA A 35 -32.97 22.24 39.04
N LEU A 36 -34.12 21.89 38.48
CA LEU A 36 -34.99 20.86 39.04
C LEU A 36 -34.42 19.47 38.76
N LYS A 37 -34.97 18.46 39.45
CA LYS A 37 -34.66 17.06 39.20
C LYS A 37 -34.82 16.76 37.71
N ASP A 38 -33.86 16.01 37.16
CA ASP A 38 -33.79 15.59 35.76
C ASP A 38 -33.50 16.71 34.72
N MET A 39 -33.19 17.93 35.16
CA MET A 39 -32.67 18.97 34.26
C MET A 39 -31.18 18.81 33.98
N ILE A 40 -30.81 18.97 32.71
CA ILE A 40 -29.44 18.86 32.23
C ILE A 40 -28.91 20.23 31.84
N ASN A 41 -27.59 20.41 31.92
CA ASN A 41 -26.96 21.59 31.34
C ASN A 41 -27.00 21.48 29.81
N VAL A 42 -27.91 22.19 29.15
CA VAL A 42 -28.13 22.09 27.69
C VAL A 42 -27.04 22.77 26.86
N TYR A 43 -26.06 23.40 27.52
CA TYR A 43 -24.88 23.98 26.89
C TYR A 43 -23.59 23.20 27.22
N SER A 44 -23.61 22.35 28.26
CA SER A 44 -22.48 21.47 28.57
C SER A 44 -22.48 20.29 27.61
N LYS A 45 -21.39 20.14 26.86
CA LYS A 45 -21.19 19.04 25.90
C LYS A 45 -20.67 17.78 26.60
N THR A 46 -21.21 17.46 27.77
CA THR A 46 -20.77 16.33 28.63
C THR A 46 -21.94 15.38 28.87
N CYS A 47 -21.62 14.09 29.05
CA CYS A 47 -22.59 13.06 29.40
C CYS A 47 -23.29 13.36 30.73
N LEU A 48 -24.54 12.92 30.86
CA LEU A 48 -25.36 13.14 32.05
C LEU A 48 -24.72 12.61 33.35
N TYR A 49 -23.96 11.52 33.28
CA TYR A 49 -23.40 10.84 34.46
C TYR A 49 -21.87 10.91 34.54
N CYS A 50 -21.18 11.50 33.56
CA CYS A 50 -19.74 11.69 33.62
C CYS A 50 -19.22 12.80 32.69
N SER A 51 -17.94 13.15 32.85
CA SER A 51 -17.28 14.20 32.05
C SER A 51 -16.91 13.77 30.62
N LYS A 52 -17.35 12.60 30.15
CA LYS A 52 -17.10 12.15 28.77
C LYS A 52 -18.00 12.90 27.79
N ILE A 53 -17.55 13.08 26.55
CA ILE A 53 -18.36 13.67 25.48
C ILE A 53 -19.55 12.74 25.20
N PRO A 54 -20.79 13.24 25.21
CA PRO A 54 -21.95 12.45 24.92
C PRO A 54 -22.11 12.28 23.42
N SER A 55 -22.35 11.06 22.98
CA SER A 55 -22.57 10.72 21.58
C SER A 55 -23.81 9.85 21.38
N PHE A 56 -24.40 9.31 22.45
CA PHE A 56 -25.52 8.39 22.42
C PHE A 56 -26.81 9.09 22.83
N ASN A 57 -27.89 8.79 22.11
CA ASN A 57 -29.26 9.19 22.40
C ASN A 57 -30.25 8.31 21.63
N ASN A 58 -31.54 8.57 21.77
CA ASN A 58 -32.60 7.92 21.00
C ASN A 58 -32.51 8.24 19.49
N ALA A 59 -33.03 7.34 18.66
CA ALA A 59 -33.04 7.53 17.21
C ALA A 59 -33.84 8.78 16.81
N GLY A 60 -33.26 9.62 15.93
CA GLY A 60 -33.87 10.88 15.47
C GLY A 60 -33.41 12.12 16.25
N GLU A 61 -32.79 11.95 17.41
CA GLU A 61 -32.24 13.05 18.20
C GLU A 61 -30.98 13.62 17.56
N LYS A 62 -30.82 14.95 17.60
CA LYS A 62 -29.69 15.65 16.97
C LYS A 62 -28.42 15.70 17.83
N TYR A 63 -28.55 15.46 19.12
CA TYR A 63 -27.48 15.64 20.10
C TYR A 63 -27.37 14.44 21.03
N GLY A 64 -26.14 14.00 21.31
CA GLY A 64 -25.89 12.97 22.31
C GLY A 64 -26.15 13.51 23.72
N ILE A 65 -26.73 12.69 24.58
CA ILE A 65 -26.93 12.99 26.02
C ILE A 65 -26.08 12.04 26.89
N TYR A 66 -25.75 10.87 26.37
CA TYR A 66 -24.99 9.84 27.06
C TYR A 66 -23.68 9.52 26.35
N CYS A 67 -22.66 9.11 27.11
CA CYS A 67 -21.48 8.46 26.54
C CYS A 67 -21.79 6.97 26.31
N LYS A 68 -20.90 6.26 25.60
CA LYS A 68 -21.11 4.84 25.29
C LYS A 68 -21.38 3.95 26.51
N GLU A 69 -20.75 4.25 27.65
CA GLU A 69 -20.90 3.46 28.88
C GLU A 69 -22.20 3.73 29.63
N HIS A 70 -22.82 4.88 29.39
CA HIS A 70 -24.08 5.29 30.02
C HIS A 70 -25.25 5.30 29.02
N ALA A 71 -25.07 4.66 27.86
CA ALA A 71 -26.12 4.51 26.87
C ALA A 71 -26.97 3.31 27.26
N ASP A 72 -28.28 3.53 27.44
CA ASP A 72 -29.22 2.44 27.68
C ASP A 72 -29.45 1.61 26.42
N ASP A 73 -30.02 0.42 26.63
CA ASP A 73 -30.28 -0.52 25.54
C ASP A 73 -31.24 0.09 24.52
N GLY A 74 -30.84 0.11 23.24
CA GLY A 74 -31.57 0.77 22.16
C GLY A 74 -31.14 2.21 21.82
N MET A 75 -30.31 2.86 22.65
CA MET A 75 -29.73 4.17 22.29
C MET A 75 -28.66 4.04 21.20
N ILE A 76 -28.64 5.00 20.27
CA ILE A 76 -27.73 5.03 19.12
C ILE A 76 -26.73 6.17 19.21
N ASP A 77 -25.57 6.01 18.59
CA ASP A 77 -24.65 7.12 18.35
C ASP A 77 -25.26 8.07 17.32
N VAL A 78 -25.58 9.30 17.74
CA VAL A 78 -26.24 10.33 16.91
C VAL A 78 -25.27 11.26 16.19
N HIS A 79 -23.97 11.16 16.48
CA HIS A 79 -22.93 11.94 15.82
C HIS A 79 -22.23 11.16 14.72
N SER A 80 -22.15 9.85 14.87
CA SER A 80 -21.57 8.95 13.89
C SER A 80 -22.48 8.76 12.68
N THR A 81 -22.04 9.22 11.50
CA THR A 81 -22.73 8.95 10.24
C THR A 81 -22.90 7.45 10.04
N LYS A 82 -24.14 6.98 9.93
CA LYS A 82 -24.46 5.60 9.57
C LYS A 82 -24.22 5.35 8.09
N CYS A 83 -24.00 4.09 7.74
CA CYS A 83 -23.99 3.66 6.35
C CYS A 83 -25.31 4.04 5.66
N LYS A 84 -25.24 4.54 4.43
CA LYS A 84 -26.43 4.89 3.64
C LYS A 84 -27.26 3.68 3.22
N GLU A 85 -26.66 2.49 3.23
CA GLU A 85 -27.37 1.24 2.92
C GLU A 85 -28.55 1.02 3.89
N PRO A 86 -29.79 0.85 3.38
CA PRO A 86 -30.98 0.67 4.22
C PRO A 86 -30.82 -0.46 5.23
N GLY A 87 -31.13 -0.19 6.50
CA GLY A 87 -31.06 -1.18 7.59
C GLY A 87 -29.65 -1.51 8.09
N CYS A 88 -28.58 -0.93 7.52
CA CYS A 88 -27.22 -1.20 7.98
C CYS A 88 -26.93 -0.52 9.33
N PRO A 89 -26.56 -1.27 10.40
CA PRO A 89 -26.25 -0.68 11.70
C PRO A 89 -24.82 -0.13 11.78
N HIS A 90 -24.00 -0.35 10.74
CA HIS A 90 -22.59 0.00 10.76
C HIS A 90 -22.34 1.49 10.48
N GLN A 91 -21.34 2.04 11.16
CA GLN A 91 -20.85 3.39 10.92
C GLN A 91 -20.23 3.51 9.53
N ALA A 92 -20.60 4.55 8.80
CA ALA A 92 -19.96 4.90 7.54
C ALA A 92 -18.51 5.30 7.79
N SER A 93 -17.59 4.73 7.01
CA SER A 93 -16.16 5.02 7.06
C SER A 93 -15.55 5.28 5.68
N PHE A 94 -16.30 4.99 4.60
CA PHE A 94 -15.84 5.03 3.23
C PHE A 94 -16.54 6.14 2.44
N ALA A 95 -15.78 6.83 1.59
CA ALA A 95 -16.27 7.89 0.71
C ALA A 95 -15.49 7.89 -0.62
N VAL A 96 -16.08 8.50 -1.65
CA VAL A 96 -15.44 8.69 -2.96
C VAL A 96 -14.29 9.71 -2.88
N VAL A 97 -13.33 9.64 -3.81
CA VAL A 97 -12.21 10.61 -3.88
C VAL A 97 -12.73 12.04 -3.87
N GLY A 98 -12.08 12.92 -3.10
CA GLY A 98 -12.44 14.34 -3.02
C GLY A 98 -13.56 14.65 -2.03
N THR A 99 -14.17 13.64 -1.42
CA THR A 99 -15.13 13.84 -0.33
C THR A 99 -14.55 13.32 0.99
N PHE A 100 -14.70 14.11 2.05
CA PHE A 100 -14.29 13.70 3.41
C PHE A 100 -15.44 13.17 4.25
N THR A 101 -16.67 13.20 3.72
CA THR A 101 -17.87 12.75 4.42
C THR A 101 -18.11 11.27 4.11
N PRO A 102 -17.93 10.37 5.09
CA PRO A 102 -18.16 8.95 4.88
C PRO A 102 -19.64 8.65 4.65
N THR A 103 -19.93 7.81 3.67
CA THR A 103 -21.30 7.42 3.30
C THR A 103 -21.56 5.93 3.44
N HIS A 104 -20.54 5.08 3.31
CA HIS A 104 -20.70 3.62 3.34
C HIS A 104 -19.78 2.97 4.38
N CYS A 105 -20.17 1.79 4.89
CA CYS A 105 -19.33 0.97 5.75
C CYS A 105 -18.36 0.11 4.91
N GLY A 106 -17.54 -0.72 5.56
CA GLY A 106 -16.57 -1.56 4.86
C GLY A 106 -17.18 -2.69 4.03
N GLU A 107 -18.39 -3.13 4.37
CA GLU A 107 -19.12 -4.18 3.65
C GLU A 107 -19.88 -3.61 2.44
N HIS A 108 -20.38 -2.37 2.55
CA HIS A 108 -21.15 -1.68 1.50
C HIS A 108 -20.33 -0.65 0.71
N LYS A 109 -18.99 -0.71 0.78
CA LYS A 109 -18.15 0.19 0.00
C LYS A 109 -18.22 -0.18 -1.49
N GLN A 110 -18.28 0.82 -2.36
CA GLN A 110 -18.09 0.64 -3.79
C GLN A 110 -16.60 0.65 -4.15
N ASN A 111 -16.24 0.21 -5.36
CA ASN A 111 -14.85 0.06 -5.80
C ASN A 111 -14.06 1.38 -5.80
N ASP A 112 -14.76 2.50 -5.94
CA ASP A 112 -14.25 3.87 -5.97
C ASP A 112 -14.29 4.56 -4.59
N MET A 113 -14.59 3.83 -3.52
CA MET A 113 -14.67 4.38 -2.17
C MET A 113 -13.48 3.98 -1.28
N PHE A 114 -12.95 4.95 -0.53
CA PHE A 114 -11.78 4.82 0.32
C PHE A 114 -12.12 5.15 1.76
N ASN A 115 -11.37 4.57 2.69
CA ASN A 115 -11.58 4.87 4.10
C ASN A 115 -11.09 6.30 4.40
N VAL A 116 -12.01 7.21 4.72
CA VAL A 116 -11.72 8.63 5.02
C VAL A 116 -11.54 8.91 6.50
N ARG A 117 -11.80 7.92 7.37
CA ARG A 117 -11.55 8.03 8.81
C ARG A 117 -10.10 7.77 9.18
N LYS A 118 -9.41 6.93 8.41
CA LYS A 118 -7.97 6.68 8.59
C LYS A 118 -7.17 7.75 7.87
N LYS A 119 -6.01 8.11 8.44
CA LYS A 119 -5.06 8.99 7.77
C LYS A 119 -4.64 8.37 6.44
N GLN A 120 -4.77 9.14 5.38
CA GLN A 120 -4.32 8.76 4.06
C GLN A 120 -2.82 9.02 3.90
N CYS A 121 -2.22 8.29 2.97
CA CYS A 121 -0.86 8.55 2.54
C CYS A 121 -0.74 10.00 2.06
N ILE A 122 0.34 10.67 2.47
CA ILE A 122 0.62 12.07 2.09
C ILE A 122 0.96 12.21 0.60
N PHE A 123 1.27 11.12 -0.09
CA PHE A 123 1.60 11.14 -1.51
C PHE A 123 0.37 11.56 -2.33
N THR A 124 0.53 12.57 -3.16
CA THR A 124 -0.56 13.16 -3.97
C THR A 124 -1.24 12.11 -4.82
N GLY A 125 -2.57 12.04 -4.76
CA GLY A 125 -3.37 11.05 -5.48
C GLY A 125 -3.40 9.65 -4.84
N CYS A 126 -2.66 9.41 -3.74
CA CYS A 126 -2.73 8.16 -3.01
C CYS A 126 -3.89 8.16 -2.00
N ASN A 127 -4.78 7.19 -2.15
CA ASN A 127 -5.94 6.97 -1.27
C ASN A 127 -5.72 5.81 -0.28
N LYS A 128 -4.53 5.21 -0.28
CA LYS A 128 -4.15 4.13 0.65
C LYS A 128 -3.90 4.70 2.03
N THR A 129 -4.21 3.92 3.06
CA THR A 129 -3.95 4.30 4.44
C THR A 129 -2.46 4.50 4.69
N ALA A 130 -2.11 5.57 5.41
CA ALA A 130 -0.76 5.79 5.90
C ALA A 130 -0.47 4.85 7.08
N LEU A 131 0.52 3.97 6.90
CA LEU A 131 0.99 3.00 7.90
C LEU A 131 2.47 3.18 8.25
N PHE A 132 3.26 3.76 7.34
CA PHE A 132 4.72 3.84 7.43
C PHE A 132 5.20 5.26 7.68
N GLY A 133 6.33 5.40 8.36
CA GLY A 133 7.05 6.67 8.51
C GLY A 133 8.13 6.61 9.58
N THR A 134 8.91 7.68 9.73
CA THR A 134 10.03 7.74 10.68
C THR A 134 9.54 8.08 12.09
N ALA A 135 8.80 9.17 12.25
CA ALA A 135 8.16 9.56 13.52
C ALA A 135 6.70 9.12 13.58
N LYS A 136 5.89 9.49 12.57
CA LYS A 136 4.45 9.24 12.49
C LYS A 136 4.12 8.52 11.18
N ALA A 137 3.01 7.79 11.14
CA ALA A 137 2.51 7.16 9.92
C ALA A 137 2.07 8.25 8.92
N GLN A 138 2.76 8.35 7.78
CA GLN A 138 2.53 9.33 6.73
C GLN A 138 2.42 8.68 5.33
N TYR A 139 2.93 7.47 5.17
CA TYR A 139 3.05 6.80 3.87
C TYR A 139 2.37 5.43 3.88
N CYS A 140 1.84 5.00 2.73
CA CYS A 140 1.36 3.63 2.57
C CYS A 140 2.52 2.68 2.25
N ALA A 141 2.25 1.38 2.12
CA ALA A 141 3.28 0.37 1.84
C ALA A 141 4.05 0.59 0.53
N GLU A 142 3.43 1.26 -0.45
CA GLU A 142 4.03 1.56 -1.75
C GLU A 142 4.82 2.86 -1.79
N HIS A 143 4.56 3.78 -0.85
CA HIS A 143 5.24 5.07 -0.78
C HIS A 143 6.16 5.16 0.44
N LYS A 144 6.49 4.02 1.06
CA LYS A 144 7.43 3.96 2.18
C LYS A 144 8.86 3.98 1.62
N ASP A 145 9.72 4.73 2.28
CA ASP A 145 11.17 4.69 2.05
C ASP A 145 11.82 3.53 2.82
N VAL A 146 13.08 3.21 2.52
CA VAL A 146 13.86 2.12 3.15
C VAL A 146 13.90 2.28 4.67
N ASP A 147 14.03 3.51 5.16
CA ASP A 147 14.12 3.81 6.59
C ASP A 147 12.77 3.96 7.30
N MET A 148 11.65 3.88 6.56
CA MET A 148 10.31 4.06 7.12
C MET A 148 9.78 2.74 7.67
N ILE A 149 9.52 2.73 8.98
CA ILE A 149 8.99 1.57 9.68
C ILE A 149 7.46 1.57 9.68
N ASP A 150 6.87 0.38 9.65
CA ASP A 150 5.44 0.19 9.86
C ASP A 150 5.10 0.59 11.31
N LYS A 151 4.26 1.62 11.47
CA LYS A 151 3.83 2.16 12.76
C LYS A 151 2.65 1.40 13.36
N GLN A 152 1.98 0.58 12.55
CA GLN A 152 0.87 -0.26 13.00
C GLN A 152 1.35 -1.65 13.38
N ASN A 153 2.24 -2.26 12.58
CA ASN A 153 2.76 -3.60 12.82
C ASN A 153 4.24 -3.52 13.20
N PRO A 154 4.60 -3.73 14.49
CA PRO A 154 5.98 -3.60 14.93
C PRO A 154 6.88 -4.64 14.23
N ILE A 155 8.10 -4.24 13.91
CA ILE A 155 9.15 -5.13 13.40
C ILE A 155 10.01 -5.67 14.56
N CYS A 156 10.63 -6.82 14.33
CA CYS A 156 11.56 -7.44 15.27
C CYS A 156 12.74 -6.50 15.53
N LEU A 157 13.08 -6.27 16.80
CA LEU A 157 14.17 -5.38 17.22
C LEU A 157 15.56 -5.96 16.95
N THR A 158 15.65 -7.26 16.67
CA THR A 158 16.90 -7.88 16.23
C THR A 158 17.37 -7.23 14.94
N LYS A 159 18.60 -6.73 14.95
CA LYS A 159 19.26 -6.09 13.80
C LYS A 159 19.13 -6.98 12.55
N ASP A 160 18.79 -6.37 11.42
CA ASP A 160 18.66 -7.02 10.11
C ASP A 160 17.60 -8.13 10.00
N CYS A 161 16.70 -8.29 10.99
CA CYS A 161 15.66 -9.31 10.91
C CYS A 161 14.53 -8.93 9.92
N GLY A 162 14.03 -7.70 9.96
CA GLY A 162 12.96 -7.21 9.08
C GLY A 162 11.59 -7.90 9.19
N VAL A 163 11.45 -8.96 10.01
CA VAL A 163 10.20 -9.71 10.21
C VAL A 163 9.32 -9.00 11.25
N TYR A 164 7.99 -9.06 11.08
CA TYR A 164 7.06 -8.55 12.09
C TYR A 164 7.26 -9.20 13.46
N ALA A 165 7.30 -8.36 14.49
CA ALA A 165 7.31 -8.76 15.87
C ALA A 165 5.93 -9.25 16.29
N SER A 166 5.88 -10.45 16.86
CA SER A 166 4.67 -11.02 17.42
C SER A 166 4.83 -11.41 18.89
N PHE A 167 6.05 -11.41 19.42
CA PHE A 167 6.40 -11.81 20.78
C PHE A 167 6.98 -10.64 21.58
N GLY A 168 6.73 -10.64 22.88
CA GLY A 168 7.31 -9.68 23.83
C GLY A 168 6.77 -9.87 25.24
N LEU A 169 7.18 -9.00 26.17
CA LEU A 169 6.70 -9.02 27.56
C LEU A 169 5.37 -8.27 27.70
N THR A 170 5.36 -7.00 27.28
CA THR A 170 4.18 -6.11 27.32
C THR A 170 3.78 -5.59 25.95
N LYS A 171 4.76 -5.37 25.06
CA LYS A 171 4.58 -4.97 23.66
C LYS A 171 5.35 -5.90 22.72
N PRO A 172 4.89 -6.13 21.48
CA PRO A 172 5.59 -7.00 20.54
C PRO A 172 6.90 -6.35 20.12
N THR A 173 8.00 -7.05 20.37
CA THR A 173 9.37 -6.58 20.06
C THR A 173 10.18 -7.59 19.28
N HIS A 174 9.84 -8.88 19.30
CA HIS A 174 10.59 -9.94 18.64
C HIS A 174 9.68 -10.81 17.78
N CYS A 175 10.22 -11.37 16.70
CA CYS A 175 9.54 -12.39 15.90
C CYS A 175 9.59 -13.75 16.60
N ASN A 176 8.97 -14.79 16.01
CA ASN A 176 8.99 -16.14 16.62
C ASN A 176 10.38 -16.76 16.71
N VAL A 177 11.29 -16.40 15.80
CA VAL A 177 12.67 -16.93 15.75
C VAL A 177 13.54 -16.25 16.81
N HIS A 178 13.35 -14.96 17.03
CA HIS A 178 14.18 -14.16 17.94
C HIS A 178 13.53 -13.94 19.32
N LYS A 179 12.45 -14.65 19.65
CA LYS A 179 11.81 -14.52 20.96
C LYS A 179 12.72 -15.05 22.07
N LEU A 180 12.80 -14.33 23.18
CA LEU A 180 13.48 -14.81 24.38
C LEU A 180 12.55 -15.74 25.17
N PRO A 181 13.07 -16.66 26.01
CA PRO A 181 12.26 -17.64 26.75
C PRO A 181 11.13 -17.04 27.60
N ALA A 182 11.32 -15.83 28.14
CA ALA A 182 10.32 -15.13 28.95
C ALA A 182 9.23 -14.41 28.12
N MET A 183 9.39 -14.27 26.80
CA MET A 183 8.47 -13.52 25.94
C MET A 183 7.24 -14.35 25.56
N LYS A 184 6.06 -13.73 25.63
CA LYS A 184 4.78 -14.32 25.21
C LYS A 184 4.35 -13.81 23.84
N LEU A 185 3.51 -14.56 23.13
CA LEU A 185 2.88 -14.09 21.90
C LEU A 185 1.86 -13.00 22.25
N LEU A 186 2.03 -11.82 21.67
CA LEU A 186 1.20 -10.63 21.86
C LEU A 186 0.36 -10.28 20.61
N ILE A 187 0.82 -10.66 19.41
CA ILE A 187 0.08 -10.51 18.16
C ILE A 187 -0.19 -11.90 17.56
N GLY A 188 -1.47 -12.24 17.41
CA GLY A 188 -1.95 -13.57 17.03
C GLY A 188 -2.71 -14.25 18.16
N TYR A 189 -3.25 -15.44 17.90
CA TYR A 189 -3.99 -16.20 18.91
C TYR A 189 -3.04 -17.20 19.58
N ASN A 190 -3.04 -17.23 20.92
CA ASN A 190 -2.44 -18.33 21.66
C ASN A 190 -3.41 -19.52 21.69
N CYS A 191 -2.87 -20.72 21.87
CA CYS A 191 -3.71 -21.85 22.22
C CYS A 191 -4.52 -21.53 23.48
N GLN A 192 -5.82 -21.83 23.44
CA GLN A 192 -6.73 -21.56 24.55
C GLN A 192 -6.56 -22.56 25.71
N ILE A 193 -5.83 -23.66 25.51
CA ILE A 193 -5.53 -24.62 26.57
C ILE A 193 -4.60 -24.00 27.61
N ALA A 194 -5.01 -24.05 28.88
CA ALA A 194 -4.23 -23.54 30.00
C ALA A 194 -2.83 -24.17 30.04
N GLY A 195 -1.80 -23.35 30.22
CA GLY A 195 -0.39 -23.78 30.22
C GLY A 195 0.23 -23.97 28.83
N CYS A 196 -0.56 -24.00 27.75
CA CYS A 196 -0.02 -24.13 26.40
C CYS A 196 0.48 -22.78 25.85
N LYS A 197 1.79 -22.70 25.54
CA LYS A 197 2.44 -21.50 24.97
C LYS A 197 2.53 -21.52 23.43
N LYS A 198 1.91 -22.51 22.77
CA LYS A 198 1.93 -22.65 21.30
C LYS A 198 0.94 -21.68 20.67
N ARG A 199 1.27 -21.20 19.47
CA ARG A 199 0.36 -20.37 18.65
C ARG A 199 -0.84 -21.20 18.20
N ALA A 200 -2.04 -20.63 18.34
CA ALA A 200 -3.25 -21.20 17.78
C ALA A 200 -3.29 -21.01 16.27
N SER A 201 -3.63 -22.08 15.58
CA SER A 201 -3.84 -22.13 14.13
C SER A 201 -5.06 -22.97 13.74
N PHE A 202 -5.65 -23.71 14.69
CA PHE A 202 -6.75 -24.63 14.46
C PHE A 202 -8.05 -24.13 15.08
N ASN A 203 -9.16 -24.35 14.36
CA ASN A 203 -10.53 -24.27 14.84
C ASN A 203 -11.49 -24.94 13.83
N TYR A 204 -12.80 -24.93 14.07
CA TYR A 204 -13.80 -25.29 13.07
C TYR A 204 -13.85 -24.22 11.95
N GLY A 205 -14.27 -24.63 10.74
CA GLY A 205 -14.30 -23.77 9.56
C GLY A 205 -15.09 -22.48 9.78
N GLY A 206 -14.59 -21.37 9.24
CA GLY A 206 -15.18 -20.04 9.41
C GLY A 206 -14.89 -19.36 10.75
N LEU A 207 -14.32 -20.06 11.74
CA LEU A 207 -14.00 -19.50 13.05
C LEU A 207 -12.52 -19.06 13.14
N LYS A 208 -12.25 -18.09 14.03
CA LYS A 208 -10.88 -17.63 14.35
C LYS A 208 -10.09 -18.73 15.06
N ALA A 209 -8.77 -18.80 14.85
CA ALA A 209 -7.93 -19.82 15.49
C ALA A 209 -8.00 -19.76 17.03
N LYS A 210 -8.17 -20.93 17.66
CA LYS A 210 -8.24 -21.08 19.14
C LYS A 210 -7.29 -22.14 19.69
N TYR A 211 -6.92 -23.13 18.88
CA TYR A 211 -6.12 -24.28 19.32
C TYR A 211 -4.85 -24.41 18.49
N CYS A 212 -3.78 -24.92 19.10
CA CYS A 212 -2.58 -25.27 18.35
C CYS A 212 -2.72 -26.67 17.72
N GLY A 213 -1.74 -27.10 16.92
CA GLY A 213 -1.79 -28.40 16.25
C GLY A 213 -1.81 -29.60 17.18
N SER A 214 -1.19 -29.52 18.37
CA SER A 214 -1.22 -30.60 19.36
C SER A 214 -2.52 -30.65 20.17
N ASP A 215 -3.22 -29.52 20.25
CA ASP A 215 -4.37 -29.36 21.15
C ASP A 215 -5.68 -29.21 20.36
N LYS A 216 -5.63 -29.46 19.05
CA LYS A 216 -6.82 -29.43 18.20
C LYS A 216 -7.74 -30.59 18.57
N LYS A 217 -9.04 -30.34 18.57
CA LYS A 217 -10.06 -31.39 18.73
C LYS A 217 -10.36 -32.06 17.39
N THR A 218 -10.97 -33.24 17.44
CA THR A 218 -11.47 -33.94 16.25
C THR A 218 -12.39 -33.02 15.44
N GLY A 219 -12.19 -33.01 14.11
CA GLY A 219 -12.93 -32.15 13.18
C GLY A 219 -12.41 -30.71 13.05
N MET A 220 -11.43 -30.27 13.87
CA MET A 220 -10.82 -28.94 13.71
C MET A 220 -9.81 -28.91 12.56
N ILE A 221 -9.82 -27.81 11.80
CA ILE A 221 -8.95 -27.55 10.65
C ILE A 221 -8.01 -26.38 10.93
N ASN A 222 -6.90 -26.28 10.20
CA ASN A 222 -5.97 -25.14 10.30
C ASN A 222 -6.56 -23.84 9.70
N VAL A 223 -7.44 -23.14 10.43
CA VAL A 223 -8.14 -21.94 9.95
C VAL A 223 -7.23 -20.76 9.56
N CYS A 224 -5.92 -20.83 9.84
CA CYS A 224 -4.94 -19.85 9.36
C CYS A 224 -4.40 -20.13 7.95
N ALA A 225 -4.56 -21.35 7.44
CA ALA A 225 -4.08 -21.72 6.12
C ALA A 225 -5.07 -21.29 5.02
N THR A 226 -4.55 -20.77 3.91
CA THR A 226 -5.33 -20.45 2.71
C THR A 226 -6.10 -21.68 2.24
N ARG A 227 -7.39 -21.52 2.01
CA ARG A 227 -8.27 -22.60 1.53
C ARG A 227 -8.33 -22.62 0.02
N CYS A 228 -8.63 -23.79 -0.51
CA CYS A 228 -8.95 -23.91 -1.92
C CYS A 228 -10.09 -22.94 -2.26
N ILE A 229 -9.94 -22.23 -3.38
CA ILE A 229 -10.90 -21.26 -3.88
C ILE A 229 -12.25 -21.88 -4.27
N LYS A 230 -12.29 -23.20 -4.51
CA LYS A 230 -13.52 -23.92 -4.82
C LYS A 230 -14.47 -23.83 -3.62
N LYS A 231 -15.66 -23.27 -3.85
CA LYS A 231 -16.72 -23.13 -2.84
C LYS A 231 -16.98 -24.49 -2.16
N ILE A 232 -17.11 -24.48 -0.82
CA ILE A 232 -17.35 -25.68 0.03
C ILE A 232 -16.11 -26.59 0.21
N CYS A 233 -15.00 -26.34 -0.48
CA CYS A 233 -13.76 -27.09 -0.25
C CYS A 233 -13.03 -26.59 1.01
N ASN A 234 -12.95 -27.45 2.04
CA ASN A 234 -12.18 -27.16 3.25
C ASN A 234 -10.74 -27.67 3.20
N VAL A 235 -10.22 -28.08 2.03
CA VAL A 235 -8.83 -28.53 1.90
C VAL A 235 -7.90 -27.32 1.80
N ILE A 236 -6.71 -27.43 2.38
CA ILE A 236 -5.68 -26.39 2.31
C ILE A 236 -5.25 -26.24 0.84
N ALA A 237 -5.15 -24.99 0.38
CA ALA A 237 -4.58 -24.70 -0.92
C ALA A 237 -3.07 -24.95 -0.89
N THR A 238 -2.59 -25.80 -1.78
CA THR A 238 -1.17 -26.11 -1.96
C THR A 238 -0.70 -25.89 -3.39
N TYR A 239 -1.63 -25.70 -4.33
CA TYR A 239 -1.37 -25.45 -5.74
C TYR A 239 -1.76 -24.03 -6.12
N GLY A 240 -1.09 -23.48 -7.12
CA GLY A 240 -1.45 -22.22 -7.75
C GLY A 240 -0.71 -22.07 -9.07
N TYR A 241 -1.03 -21.02 -9.82
CA TYR A 241 -0.24 -20.67 -10.98
C TYR A 241 1.18 -20.33 -10.55
N PRO A 242 2.22 -20.71 -11.31
CA PRO A 242 3.61 -20.43 -10.97
C PRO A 242 3.79 -18.98 -10.51
N GLY A 243 4.64 -18.74 -9.50
CA GLY A 243 4.93 -17.44 -8.86
C GLY A 243 3.74 -16.65 -8.27
N ASN A 244 2.52 -17.19 -8.32
CA ASN A 244 1.34 -16.63 -7.65
C ASN A 244 1.10 -17.33 -6.32
N GLN A 245 0.30 -16.74 -5.43
CA GLN A 245 -0.08 -17.39 -4.16
C GLN A 245 -0.86 -18.70 -4.42
N VAL A 246 -0.81 -19.62 -3.46
CA VAL A 246 -1.63 -20.85 -3.51
C VAL A 246 -3.12 -20.51 -3.51
N GLN A 247 -3.88 -21.16 -4.39
CA GLN A 247 -5.31 -20.93 -4.60
C GLN A 247 -6.11 -22.23 -4.64
N PHE A 248 -5.48 -23.37 -4.99
CA PHE A 248 -6.16 -24.64 -5.22
C PHE A 248 -5.60 -25.75 -4.33
N CYS A 249 -6.42 -26.74 -3.98
CA CYS A 249 -5.92 -27.98 -3.37
C CYS A 249 -5.49 -28.99 -4.43
N THR A 250 -4.90 -30.10 -4.00
CA THR A 250 -4.43 -31.22 -4.83
C THR A 250 -5.48 -31.77 -5.81
N THR A 251 -6.77 -31.70 -5.49
CA THR A 251 -7.85 -32.27 -6.33
C THR A 251 -8.60 -31.25 -7.17
N HIS A 252 -8.40 -29.95 -6.91
CA HIS A 252 -9.14 -28.87 -7.58
C HIS A 252 -8.24 -27.93 -8.37
N HIS A 253 -6.97 -28.30 -8.56
CA HIS A 253 -6.04 -27.47 -9.30
C HIS A 253 -6.27 -27.66 -10.80
N PRO A 254 -6.41 -26.57 -11.58
CA PRO A 254 -6.51 -26.67 -13.03
C PRO A 254 -5.15 -27.03 -13.65
N GLU A 255 -5.16 -27.40 -14.93
CA GLU A 255 -3.93 -27.62 -15.70
C GLU A 255 -3.04 -26.37 -15.71
N GLY A 256 -1.73 -26.58 -15.75
CA GLY A 256 -0.74 -25.49 -15.69
C GLY A 256 -0.41 -24.96 -14.30
N THR A 257 -1.14 -25.36 -13.25
CA THR A 257 -0.79 -25.02 -11.86
C THR A 257 0.27 -25.95 -11.28
N LYS A 258 1.04 -25.45 -10.31
CA LYS A 258 2.14 -26.17 -9.66
C LYS A 258 1.95 -26.20 -8.15
N LEU A 259 2.47 -27.25 -7.52
CA LEU A 259 2.58 -27.33 -6.06
C LEU A 259 3.54 -26.25 -5.56
N GLN A 260 3.15 -25.52 -4.51
CA GLN A 260 3.95 -24.45 -3.89
C GLN A 260 4.53 -23.47 -4.93
N PRO A 261 3.67 -22.76 -5.68
CA PRO A 261 4.07 -21.89 -6.79
C PRO A 261 5.04 -20.76 -6.42
N THR A 262 5.13 -20.38 -5.14
CA THR A 262 6.04 -19.34 -4.64
C THR A 262 7.27 -19.91 -3.93
N LYS A 263 7.65 -21.16 -4.23
CA LYS A 263 8.79 -21.83 -3.59
C LYS A 263 10.07 -21.00 -3.82
N ARG A 264 10.84 -20.80 -2.76
CA ARG A 264 12.08 -20.04 -2.79
C ARG A 264 13.25 -20.93 -3.16
N CYS A 265 14.31 -20.30 -3.65
CA CYS A 265 15.58 -20.96 -3.90
C CYS A 265 16.05 -21.71 -2.63
N THR A 266 16.57 -22.93 -2.83
CA THR A 266 17.05 -23.80 -1.74
C THR A 266 18.36 -23.35 -1.14
N ILE A 267 19.10 -22.46 -1.80
CA ILE A 267 20.35 -21.89 -1.29
C ILE A 267 20.07 -21.06 -0.04
N ARG A 268 20.87 -21.30 1.00
CA ARG A 268 20.76 -20.62 2.30
C ARG A 268 20.81 -19.10 2.11
N ASN A 269 19.88 -18.39 2.76
CA ASN A 269 19.71 -16.93 2.70
C ASN A 269 19.31 -16.36 1.33
N CYS A 270 18.95 -17.19 0.34
CA CYS A 270 18.37 -16.70 -0.91
C CYS A 270 16.85 -16.58 -0.78
N ASN A 271 16.33 -15.37 -0.97
CA ASN A 271 14.88 -15.11 -0.95
C ASN A 271 14.26 -15.04 -2.35
N GLU A 272 15.05 -15.30 -3.39
CA GLU A 272 14.56 -15.30 -4.77
C GLU A 272 13.65 -16.50 -5.05
N LEU A 273 12.77 -16.34 -6.04
CA LEU A 273 11.89 -17.41 -6.49
C LEU A 273 12.72 -18.54 -7.11
N ALA A 274 12.39 -19.79 -6.79
CA ALA A 274 12.98 -20.93 -7.48
C ALA A 274 12.32 -21.05 -8.86
N LEU A 275 13.12 -20.90 -9.91
CA LEU A 275 12.70 -20.93 -11.32
C LEU A 275 13.26 -22.16 -12.05
N TYR A 276 14.44 -22.63 -11.64
CA TYR A 276 15.24 -23.63 -12.34
C TYR A 276 15.27 -24.97 -11.61
N GLY A 277 15.31 -26.06 -12.38
CA GLY A 277 15.49 -27.42 -11.90
C GLY A 277 15.38 -28.46 -13.02
N LYS A 278 15.61 -29.74 -12.69
CA LYS A 278 15.42 -30.86 -13.63
C LYS A 278 13.98 -31.38 -13.68
N ARG A 279 13.30 -31.39 -12.53
CA ARG A 279 11.90 -31.85 -12.38
C ARG A 279 11.08 -30.87 -11.54
N ASP A 280 11.69 -30.40 -10.45
CA ASP A 280 11.13 -29.42 -9.54
C ASP A 280 11.99 -28.17 -9.54
N ALA A 281 11.36 -26.99 -9.50
CA ALA A 281 12.08 -25.74 -9.34
C ALA A 281 12.69 -25.65 -7.94
N VAL A 282 14.01 -25.57 -7.87
CA VAL A 282 14.80 -25.53 -6.63
C VAL A 282 15.78 -24.36 -6.59
N HIS A 283 16.23 -23.85 -7.73
CA HIS A 283 17.18 -22.75 -7.82
C HIS A 283 16.60 -21.51 -8.49
N CYS A 284 17.07 -20.32 -8.11
CA CYS A 284 16.76 -19.09 -8.85
C CYS A 284 17.72 -18.91 -10.04
N GLU A 285 17.54 -17.85 -10.83
CA GLU A 285 18.40 -17.56 -12.00
C GLU A 285 19.89 -17.49 -11.64
N GLN A 286 20.23 -16.93 -10.47
CA GLN A 286 21.63 -16.80 -10.02
C GLN A 286 22.23 -18.10 -9.49
N HIS A 287 21.40 -19.07 -9.11
CA HIS A 287 21.83 -20.31 -8.47
C HIS A 287 21.57 -21.55 -9.32
N LYS A 288 21.16 -21.38 -10.58
CA LYS A 288 20.91 -22.48 -11.50
C LYS A 288 22.21 -23.17 -11.88
N THR A 289 22.13 -24.47 -12.13
CA THR A 289 23.21 -25.26 -12.73
C THR A 289 23.02 -25.36 -14.25
N ALA A 290 24.08 -25.70 -14.97
CA ALA A 290 24.04 -25.84 -16.44
C ALA A 290 23.07 -26.95 -16.92
N GLU A 291 22.75 -27.91 -16.05
CA GLU A 291 21.89 -29.06 -16.35
C GLU A 291 20.42 -28.81 -15.96
N GLU A 292 20.09 -27.60 -15.49
CA GLU A 292 18.75 -27.24 -15.03
C GLU A 292 18.05 -26.32 -16.02
N PHE A 293 16.74 -26.53 -16.15
CA PHE A 293 15.91 -25.80 -17.09
C PHE A 293 14.97 -24.87 -16.33
N ASN A 294 14.54 -23.78 -16.97
CA ASN A 294 13.48 -22.94 -16.41
C ASN A 294 12.16 -23.72 -16.45
N LEU A 295 11.57 -23.96 -15.28
CA LEU A 295 10.35 -24.76 -15.15
C LEU A 295 9.09 -23.91 -14.89
N ILE A 296 9.25 -22.58 -14.76
CA ILE A 296 8.24 -21.67 -14.20
C ILE A 296 7.87 -20.59 -15.22
N GLU A 297 8.83 -19.92 -15.82
CA GLU A 297 8.60 -18.80 -16.73
C GLU A 297 8.27 -19.29 -18.14
N ARG A 298 7.39 -18.54 -18.82
CA ARG A 298 6.90 -18.83 -20.18
C ARG A 298 6.69 -17.52 -20.93
N GLU A 299 6.61 -17.59 -22.26
CA GLU A 299 6.34 -16.42 -23.09
C GLU A 299 4.93 -15.90 -22.86
N CYS A 300 4.83 -14.62 -22.49
CA CYS A 300 3.55 -13.97 -22.29
C CYS A 300 2.80 -13.80 -23.62
N SER A 301 1.53 -14.18 -23.67
CA SER A 301 0.70 -14.02 -24.87
C SER A 301 0.49 -12.57 -25.32
N SER A 302 0.77 -11.58 -24.47
CA SER A 302 0.59 -10.15 -24.77
C SER A 302 1.87 -9.40 -25.11
N CYS A 303 3.01 -9.72 -24.47
CA CYS A 303 4.28 -9.01 -24.69
C CYS A 303 5.42 -9.91 -25.16
N ALA A 304 5.18 -11.21 -25.34
CA ALA A 304 6.16 -12.23 -25.73
C ALA A 304 7.38 -12.39 -24.80
N LEU A 305 7.50 -11.59 -23.73
CA LEU A 305 8.58 -11.73 -22.76
C LEU A 305 8.38 -12.95 -21.87
N LEU A 306 9.49 -13.67 -21.60
CA LEU A 306 9.53 -14.71 -20.59
C LEU A 306 9.17 -14.13 -19.22
N ASN A 307 8.09 -14.63 -18.65
CA ASN A 307 7.59 -14.20 -17.37
C ASN A 307 6.83 -15.33 -16.68
N VAL A 308 6.57 -15.11 -15.41
CA VAL A 308 5.57 -15.89 -14.70
C VAL A 308 4.17 -15.40 -15.08
N LEU A 309 3.37 -16.32 -15.64
CA LEU A 309 2.06 -16.01 -16.23
C LEU A 309 0.91 -16.40 -15.30
N ASP A 310 -0.23 -15.74 -15.49
CA ASP A 310 -1.49 -16.07 -14.84
C ASP A 310 -2.30 -17.16 -15.58
N SER A 311 -3.54 -17.37 -15.18
CA SER A 311 -4.46 -18.34 -15.80
C SER A 311 -4.77 -18.06 -17.27
N ASN A 312 -4.57 -16.82 -17.73
CA ASN A 312 -4.89 -16.38 -19.08
C ASN A 312 -3.65 -16.39 -19.99
N GLY A 313 -2.49 -16.87 -19.50
CA GLY A 313 -1.23 -16.81 -20.25
C GLY A 313 -0.63 -15.40 -20.32
N VAL A 314 -1.07 -14.48 -19.46
CA VAL A 314 -0.63 -13.10 -19.47
C VAL A 314 0.26 -12.84 -18.24
N CYS A 315 1.35 -12.09 -18.41
CA CYS A 315 2.23 -11.75 -17.30
C CYS A 315 1.57 -10.69 -16.41
N LYS A 316 2.03 -10.60 -15.15
CA LYS A 316 1.53 -9.58 -14.19
C LYS A 316 1.63 -8.13 -14.71
N PHE A 317 2.49 -7.87 -15.69
CA PHE A 317 2.69 -6.55 -16.30
C PHE A 317 1.75 -6.27 -17.46
N CYS A 318 1.14 -7.29 -18.06
CA CYS A 318 0.18 -7.16 -19.15
C CYS A 318 -1.26 -7.41 -18.69
N ASN A 319 -1.47 -7.96 -17.49
CA ASN A 319 -2.80 -8.09 -16.87
C ASN A 319 -3.22 -6.78 -16.17
N PRO A 320 -4.24 -6.05 -16.68
CA PRO A 320 -4.71 -4.77 -16.11
C PRO A 320 -5.23 -4.87 -14.66
N ASP A 321 -5.72 -6.04 -14.24
CA ASP A 321 -6.18 -6.26 -12.87
C ASP A 321 -5.00 -6.45 -11.89
N ALA A 322 -3.86 -6.92 -12.39
CA ALA A 322 -2.60 -6.99 -11.65
C ALA A 322 -1.86 -5.63 -11.58
N TRP A 323 -2.25 -4.64 -12.39
CA TRP A 323 -1.61 -3.32 -12.52
C TRP A 323 -1.76 -2.38 -11.33
N LYS A 324 -2.47 -2.75 -10.26
CA LYS A 324 -2.66 -1.86 -9.09
C LYS A 324 -1.37 -1.61 -8.27
N THR A 325 -0.24 -2.17 -8.69
CA THR A 325 1.03 -2.10 -7.96
C THR A 325 2.25 -2.34 -8.87
N ILE A 326 3.07 -1.30 -9.05
CA ILE A 326 4.56 -1.35 -9.07
C ILE A 326 5.28 -1.52 -10.44
N ARG A 327 6.17 -0.56 -10.73
CA ARG A 327 7.39 -0.58 -11.58
C ARG A 327 7.47 0.02 -12.99
N LEU A 328 6.39 0.51 -13.62
CA LEU A 328 6.53 1.25 -14.89
C LEU A 328 5.83 2.63 -14.89
N ALA A 329 5.39 3.13 -13.74
CA ALA A 329 4.55 4.32 -13.68
C ALA A 329 5.26 5.58 -14.18
N LYS A 330 6.53 5.79 -13.81
CA LYS A 330 7.29 6.99 -14.18
C LYS A 330 7.75 6.94 -15.64
N GLN A 331 8.23 5.79 -16.12
CA GLN A 331 8.52 5.61 -17.55
C GLN A 331 7.24 5.71 -18.40
N LYS A 332 6.12 5.08 -18.01
CA LYS A 332 4.83 5.24 -18.70
C LYS A 332 4.30 6.67 -18.63
N GLU A 333 4.58 7.41 -17.57
CA GLU A 333 4.24 8.84 -17.46
C GLU A 333 5.01 9.67 -18.48
N ILE A 334 6.32 9.43 -18.63
CA ILE A 334 7.13 10.10 -19.65
C ILE A 334 6.74 9.65 -21.07
N GLN A 335 6.42 8.38 -21.26
CA GLN A 335 5.87 7.87 -22.51
C GLN A 335 4.54 8.55 -22.87
N ALA A 336 3.65 8.76 -21.89
CA ALA A 336 2.39 9.47 -22.10
C ALA A 336 2.61 10.97 -22.38
N LEU A 337 3.62 11.59 -21.74
CA LEU A 337 4.03 12.96 -22.02
C LEU A 337 4.51 13.12 -23.47
N PHE A 338 5.43 12.27 -23.95
CA PHE A 338 5.91 12.33 -25.33
C PHE A 338 4.78 12.12 -26.34
N LYS A 339 3.90 11.14 -26.10
CA LYS A 339 2.70 10.94 -26.94
C LYS A 339 1.77 12.16 -26.96
N ALA A 340 1.59 12.84 -25.83
CA ALA A 340 0.75 14.04 -25.75
C ALA A 340 1.35 15.25 -26.49
N GLU A 341 2.68 15.33 -26.54
CA GLU A 341 3.42 16.37 -27.27
C GLU A 341 3.66 16.02 -28.75
N GLY A 342 3.17 14.86 -29.22
CA GLY A 342 3.34 14.40 -30.60
C GLY A 342 4.78 14.00 -30.96
N LEU A 343 5.59 13.66 -29.95
CA LEU A 343 6.99 13.26 -30.14
C LEU A 343 7.06 11.75 -30.38
N GLU A 344 7.32 11.36 -31.63
CA GLU A 344 7.54 9.97 -32.01
C GLU A 344 8.99 9.55 -31.69
N PHE A 345 9.15 8.31 -31.20
CA PHE A 345 10.44 7.74 -30.84
C PHE A 345 10.56 6.34 -31.46
N VAL A 346 11.78 5.97 -31.85
CA VAL A 346 12.09 4.77 -32.65
C VAL A 346 11.89 3.49 -31.85
N SER A 347 12.23 3.50 -30.55
CA SER A 347 12.02 2.34 -29.70
C SER A 347 12.07 2.59 -28.19
N THR A 348 11.39 1.71 -27.44
CA THR A 348 11.61 1.45 -26.00
C THR A 348 12.25 0.07 -25.75
N ASP A 349 12.54 -0.74 -26.79
CA ASP A 349 12.88 -2.16 -26.63
C ASP A 349 13.61 -2.86 -27.81
N VAL A 350 14.18 -2.14 -28.77
CA VAL A 350 14.93 -2.74 -29.90
C VAL A 350 16.40 -2.86 -29.54
N THR A 351 16.92 -4.09 -29.61
CA THR A 351 18.36 -4.39 -29.60
C THR A 351 18.98 -3.80 -30.87
N VAL A 352 19.93 -2.89 -30.69
CA VAL A 352 20.68 -2.31 -31.80
C VAL A 352 21.70 -3.36 -32.27
N ASN A 353 21.68 -3.70 -33.57
CA ASN A 353 22.59 -4.61 -34.26
C ASN A 353 22.71 -6.06 -33.74
N GLY A 354 21.70 -6.88 -34.03
CA GLY A 354 21.92 -8.31 -34.34
C GLY A 354 22.53 -9.23 -33.27
N GLY A 355 22.79 -8.75 -32.05
CA GLY A 355 23.18 -9.59 -30.92
C GLY A 355 24.64 -10.04 -30.88
N GLU A 356 25.57 -9.39 -31.58
CA GLU A 356 27.02 -9.73 -31.43
C GLU A 356 27.76 -8.92 -30.35
N CYS A 357 27.19 -7.85 -29.79
CA CYS A 357 27.68 -7.25 -28.54
C CYS A 357 26.61 -6.35 -27.89
N GLY A 358 26.35 -6.52 -26.58
CA GLY A 358 25.54 -5.59 -25.76
C GLY A 358 24.03 -5.88 -25.68
N LYS A 359 23.52 -6.33 -24.52
CA LYS A 359 22.08 -6.48 -24.20
C LYS A 359 21.45 -5.18 -23.65
N GLU A 360 22.09 -4.05 -23.88
CA GLU A 360 21.79 -2.79 -23.19
C GLU A 360 20.73 -2.00 -23.96
N ARG A 361 19.61 -1.67 -23.29
CA ARG A 361 18.46 -0.98 -23.91
C ARG A 361 18.32 0.43 -23.31
N PRO A 362 18.12 1.46 -24.15
CA PRO A 362 17.75 2.80 -23.70
C PRO A 362 16.26 2.87 -23.30
N ASP A 363 15.90 3.74 -22.35
CA ASP A 363 14.49 3.91 -21.95
C ASP A 363 13.64 4.54 -23.07
N PHE A 364 14.19 5.51 -23.80
CA PHE A 364 13.61 6.07 -25.03
C PHE A 364 14.73 6.46 -26.02
N LEU A 365 14.54 6.16 -27.31
CA LEU A 365 15.46 6.51 -28.39
C LEU A 365 14.77 7.36 -29.47
N PHE A 366 15.33 8.54 -29.74
CA PHE A 366 14.89 9.45 -30.80
C PHE A 366 15.96 9.54 -31.90
N GLU A 367 15.53 9.49 -33.15
CA GLU A 367 16.38 9.65 -34.33
C GLU A 367 16.30 11.10 -34.83
N ALA A 368 17.45 11.76 -34.88
CA ALA A 368 17.61 13.09 -35.47
C ALA A 368 18.26 12.98 -36.84
N ALA A 369 18.38 14.11 -37.56
CA ALA A 369 18.95 14.12 -38.92
C ALA A 369 20.42 13.67 -38.99
N GLY A 370 21.19 13.75 -37.90
CA GLY A 370 22.62 13.40 -37.88
C GLY A 370 23.14 12.77 -36.58
N HIS A 371 22.26 12.40 -35.65
CA HIS A 371 22.61 11.82 -34.36
C HIS A 371 21.40 11.12 -33.71
N TYR A 372 21.65 10.43 -32.60
CA TYR A 372 20.59 9.89 -31.74
C TYR A 372 20.48 10.68 -30.44
N VAL A 373 19.25 10.75 -29.91
CA VAL A 373 18.99 11.26 -28.56
C VAL A 373 18.38 10.13 -27.73
N VAL A 374 19.09 9.74 -26.67
CA VAL A 374 18.63 8.78 -25.68
C VAL A 374 18.11 9.53 -24.46
N VAL A 375 16.89 9.23 -24.02
CA VAL A 375 16.35 9.73 -22.74
C VAL A 375 16.30 8.60 -21.73
N GLU A 376 17.04 8.73 -20.62
CA GLU A 376 17.05 7.78 -19.49
C GLU A 376 16.22 8.34 -18.33
N VAL A 377 15.34 7.53 -17.74
CA VAL A 377 14.51 7.92 -16.59
C VAL A 377 15.19 7.43 -15.30
N ASP A 378 16.05 8.27 -14.75
CA ASP A 378 16.84 7.97 -13.55
C ASP A 378 16.11 8.29 -12.25
N GLU A 379 15.46 7.29 -11.68
CA GLU A 379 14.86 7.41 -10.35
C GLU A 379 15.92 7.68 -9.26
N ASP A 380 15.54 8.44 -8.23
CA ASP A 380 16.34 8.72 -7.03
C ASP A 380 17.76 9.30 -7.27
N GLN A 381 17.96 10.08 -8.35
CA GLN A 381 19.29 10.59 -8.79
C GLN A 381 20.33 9.49 -9.03
N HIS A 382 19.90 8.27 -9.36
CA HIS A 382 20.83 7.21 -9.71
C HIS A 382 21.83 6.85 -8.57
N LYS A 383 21.40 6.92 -7.31
CA LYS A 383 22.25 6.67 -6.12
C LYS A 383 22.67 5.20 -5.91
N SER A 384 22.21 4.27 -6.74
CA SER A 384 22.29 2.83 -6.51
C SER A 384 23.40 2.09 -7.29
N ARG A 385 24.14 2.76 -8.20
CA ARG A 385 25.23 2.15 -8.98
C ARG A 385 26.53 2.96 -8.92
N ALA A 386 27.65 2.25 -9.01
CA ALA A 386 28.96 2.85 -9.22
C ALA A 386 29.02 3.46 -10.64
N CYS A 387 29.53 4.69 -10.73
CA CYS A 387 29.54 5.55 -11.93
C CYS A 387 30.16 4.88 -13.17
N GLU A 388 31.16 4.01 -12.98
CA GLU A 388 31.97 3.43 -14.05
C GLU A 388 31.18 2.43 -14.94
N CYS A 389 30.28 1.61 -14.36
CA CYS A 389 29.51 0.64 -15.14
C CYS A 389 28.44 1.30 -16.03
N GLU A 390 27.92 2.46 -15.62
CA GLU A 390 26.96 3.22 -16.44
C GLU A 390 27.64 3.98 -17.58
N GLN A 391 28.86 4.48 -17.36
CA GLN A 391 29.63 5.09 -18.44
C GLN A 391 29.93 4.05 -19.53
N THR A 392 30.34 2.84 -19.13
CA THR A 392 30.53 1.72 -20.07
C THR A 392 29.23 1.38 -20.81
N ARG A 393 28.08 1.35 -20.10
CA ARG A 393 26.77 1.12 -20.73
C ARG A 393 26.41 2.21 -21.75
N MET A 394 26.63 3.48 -21.43
CA MET A 394 26.36 4.60 -22.35
C MET A 394 27.26 4.55 -23.60
N VAL A 395 28.53 4.18 -23.42
CA VAL A 395 29.49 3.99 -24.52
C VAL A 395 29.06 2.84 -25.42
N ASN A 396 28.69 1.69 -24.86
CA ASN A 396 28.23 0.54 -25.64
C ASN A 396 26.96 0.85 -26.46
N ILE A 397 26.01 1.58 -25.87
CA ILE A 397 24.80 2.03 -26.58
C ILE A 397 25.18 2.94 -27.76
N SER A 398 26.04 3.94 -27.53
CA SER A 398 26.49 4.85 -28.58
C SER A 398 27.23 4.13 -29.70
N GLN A 399 28.14 3.21 -29.36
CA GLN A 399 28.88 2.41 -30.34
C GLN A 399 27.95 1.51 -31.17
N SER A 400 26.93 0.94 -30.53
CA SER A 400 25.96 0.09 -31.21
C SER A 400 25.12 0.88 -32.20
N LEU A 401 24.76 2.13 -31.88
CA LEU A 401 23.98 3.02 -32.75
C LEU A 401 24.76 3.54 -33.96
N GLY A 402 26.10 3.50 -33.92
CA GLY A 402 26.95 3.82 -35.08
C GLY A 402 26.94 5.29 -35.49
N MET A 403 26.35 6.18 -34.68
CA MET A 403 26.25 7.62 -34.91
C MET A 403 26.45 8.39 -33.60
N PRO A 404 26.80 9.69 -33.65
CA PRO A 404 26.84 10.54 -32.46
C PRO A 404 25.59 10.36 -31.60
N THR A 405 25.75 10.18 -30.29
CA THR A 405 24.63 9.94 -29.38
C THR A 405 24.66 10.90 -28.19
N VAL A 406 23.53 11.55 -27.94
CA VAL A 406 23.31 12.46 -26.81
C VAL A 406 22.45 11.75 -25.77
N PHE A 407 22.87 11.80 -24.50
CA PHE A 407 22.11 11.23 -23.39
C PHE A 407 21.48 12.33 -22.52
N LEU A 408 20.14 12.34 -22.49
CA LEU A 408 19.35 13.15 -21.57
C LEU A 408 18.92 12.31 -20.36
N ARG A 409 19.57 12.53 -19.22
CA ARG A 409 19.26 11.85 -17.96
C ARG A 409 18.19 12.63 -17.19
N TYR A 410 16.97 12.10 -17.16
CA TYR A 410 15.82 12.73 -16.54
C TYR A 410 15.50 12.09 -15.18
N ASN A 411 15.56 12.88 -14.11
CA ASN A 411 15.15 12.44 -12.79
C ASN A 411 13.70 12.87 -12.45
N PRO A 412 12.74 11.93 -12.36
CA PRO A 412 11.36 12.20 -11.97
C PRO A 412 11.18 12.45 -10.46
N ASP A 413 12.24 12.29 -9.66
CA ASP A 413 12.19 12.38 -8.19
C ASP A 413 12.82 13.66 -7.64
N ARG A 414 12.69 13.85 -6.31
CA ARG A 414 13.38 14.91 -5.57
C ARG A 414 14.88 14.65 -5.62
N TYR A 415 15.68 15.71 -5.71
CA TYR A 415 17.10 15.58 -5.97
C TYR A 415 17.92 16.58 -5.15
N THR A 416 19.17 16.24 -4.81
CA THR A 416 20.07 17.11 -4.05
C THR A 416 21.10 17.74 -4.97
N VAL A 417 21.24 19.06 -4.92
CA VAL A 417 22.30 19.82 -5.61
C VAL A 417 23.08 20.60 -4.57
N SER A 418 24.40 20.42 -4.52
CA SER A 418 25.30 21.10 -3.58
C SER A 418 24.81 21.06 -2.11
N GLY A 419 24.33 19.88 -1.67
CA GLY A 419 23.84 19.64 -0.32
C GLY A 419 22.43 20.18 -0.02
N LYS A 420 21.77 20.85 -0.97
CA LYS A 420 20.39 21.34 -0.82
C LYS A 420 19.41 20.46 -1.58
N THR A 421 18.35 20.04 -0.92
CA THR A 421 17.25 19.30 -1.56
C THR A 421 16.43 20.23 -2.43
N VAL A 422 16.35 19.89 -3.71
CA VAL A 422 15.55 20.54 -4.74
C VAL A 422 14.34 19.66 -5.05
N ASP A 423 13.16 20.27 -4.97
CA ASP A 423 11.89 19.63 -5.27
C ASP A 423 11.11 20.49 -6.27
N THR A 424 11.54 20.41 -7.52
CA THR A 424 10.94 21.18 -8.61
C THR A 424 9.56 20.60 -8.93
N ALA A 425 8.57 21.46 -9.15
CA ALA A 425 7.25 21.02 -9.58
C ALA A 425 7.35 20.15 -10.85
N LYS A 426 6.61 19.04 -10.87
CA LYS A 426 6.63 18.07 -11.97
C LYS A 426 6.35 18.69 -13.33
N ARG A 427 5.39 19.62 -13.42
CA ARG A 427 5.10 20.41 -14.63
C ARG A 427 6.33 21.15 -15.16
N CYS A 428 7.12 21.76 -14.27
CA CYS A 428 8.32 22.47 -14.66
C CYS A 428 9.39 21.51 -15.17
N ARG A 429 9.53 20.34 -14.53
CA ARG A 429 10.45 19.28 -14.96
C ARG A 429 10.08 18.69 -16.32
N HIS A 430 8.80 18.40 -16.55
CA HIS A 430 8.29 17.95 -17.85
C HIS A 430 8.59 18.99 -18.92
N LYS A 431 8.28 20.26 -18.67
CA LYS A 431 8.60 21.35 -19.60
C LYS A 431 10.10 21.43 -19.89
N THR A 432 10.96 21.31 -18.87
CA THR A 432 12.41 21.31 -19.07
C THR A 432 12.87 20.12 -19.90
N LEU A 433 12.34 18.92 -19.64
CA LEU A 433 12.65 17.72 -20.42
C LEU A 433 12.28 17.91 -21.89
N ILE A 434 11.05 18.36 -22.17
CA ILE A 434 10.58 18.62 -23.55
C ILE A 434 11.43 19.70 -24.22
N ASN A 435 11.71 20.81 -23.54
CA ASN A 435 12.55 21.88 -24.09
C ASN A 435 13.95 21.39 -24.46
N TRP A 436 14.58 20.60 -23.58
CA TRP A 436 15.90 20.05 -23.87
C TRP A 436 15.85 19.02 -24.99
N LEU A 437 14.88 18.11 -24.96
CA LEU A 437 14.69 17.11 -26.00
C LEU A 437 14.49 17.76 -27.37
N CYS A 438 13.55 18.69 -27.49
CA CYS A 438 13.32 19.41 -28.75
C CYS A 438 14.56 20.19 -29.19
N LYS A 439 15.27 20.84 -28.25
CA LYS A 439 16.51 21.57 -28.58
C LYS A 439 17.56 20.63 -29.17
N VAL A 440 17.89 19.55 -28.47
CA VAL A 440 18.96 18.64 -28.93
C VAL A 440 18.54 17.80 -30.13
N TRP A 441 17.25 17.55 -30.32
CA TRP A 441 16.74 16.82 -31.48
C TRP A 441 16.91 17.63 -32.79
N THR A 442 16.87 18.95 -32.71
CA THR A 442 17.00 19.82 -33.90
C THR A 442 18.42 20.35 -34.14
N LEU A 443 19.42 19.96 -33.34
CA LEU A 443 20.79 20.41 -33.54
C LEU A 443 21.40 19.77 -34.78
N GLU A 444 22.16 20.56 -35.54
CA GLU A 444 23.02 20.04 -36.60
C GLU A 444 24.28 19.41 -36.00
N PRO A 445 24.90 18.39 -36.64
CA PRO A 445 26.07 17.68 -36.13
C PRO A 445 27.25 18.58 -35.71
N GLU A 446 27.40 19.73 -36.36
CA GLU A 446 28.45 20.73 -36.07
C GLU A 446 28.22 21.46 -34.73
N GLU A 447 26.96 21.66 -34.34
CA GLU A 447 26.54 22.35 -33.10
C GLU A 447 26.49 21.40 -31.89
N LEU A 448 26.45 20.09 -32.13
CA LEU A 448 26.47 19.05 -31.09
C LEU A 448 27.75 19.07 -30.25
N ALA A 449 28.87 19.45 -30.85
CA ALA A 449 30.18 19.48 -30.17
C ALA A 449 30.21 20.42 -28.97
N GLU A 450 29.42 21.48 -28.98
CA GLU A 450 29.34 22.44 -27.87
C GLU A 450 28.53 21.92 -26.67
N HIS A 451 27.71 20.89 -26.88
CA HIS A 451 26.76 20.37 -25.88
C HIS A 451 27.19 19.03 -25.27
N GLY A 452 28.28 18.44 -25.79
CA GLY A 452 28.82 17.15 -25.36
C GLY A 452 28.01 15.98 -25.91
N PHE A 453 28.68 15.07 -26.61
CA PHE A 453 28.09 13.86 -27.17
C PHE A 453 29.08 12.70 -27.06
N LEU A 454 28.57 11.47 -27.08
CA LEU A 454 29.40 10.30 -27.27
C LEU A 454 29.59 10.08 -28.77
N SER A 455 30.83 10.17 -29.23
CA SER A 455 31.23 9.77 -30.59
C SER A 455 31.55 8.28 -30.60
N VAL A 456 31.31 7.64 -31.74
CA VAL A 456 31.67 6.24 -31.97
C VAL A 456 33.18 6.08 -32.08
#